data_AF-A0A3D4TBZ5-F1
#
_entry.id   AF-A0A3D4TBZ5-F1
#
_cell.length_a   1.000
_cell.length_b   1.000
_cell.length_c   1.000
_cell.angle_alpha   90.00
_cell.angle_beta   90.00
_cell.angle_gamma   90.00
#
_symmetry.space_group_name_H-M   'P 1'
#
loop_
_entity.id
_entity.type
_entity.pdbx_description
1 polymer ?
#
loop_
_entity_poly.entity_id
_entity_poly.type
_entity_poly.pdbx_seq_one_letter_code
_entity_poly.pdbx_strand_id
1 'polypeptide(L)'
;MKKWIFAIAFVMPFQLLAQYNFSALDARIDAMKKELGGFASVVVAKDGKVIYKKNLGEDFNERTQVQIASSSKWLTAAMVLALVDAGKLSLDDKVSQYIPDFTKYNK
;
A
#
# COMPACT_ATOMS: atom_id res chain seq x y z
N MET A 1 -8.39 -65.32 -8.30
CA MET A 1 -7.71 -64.16 -7.66
C MET A 1 -7.33 -63.14 -8.72
N LYS A 2 -8.13 -62.09 -8.94
CA LYS A 2 -7.75 -60.94 -9.77
C LYS A 2 -8.13 -59.69 -8.99
N LYS A 3 -7.14 -59.01 -8.43
CA LYS A 3 -7.30 -57.74 -7.72
C LYS A 3 -7.48 -56.65 -8.77
N TRP A 4 -8.68 -56.06 -8.83
CA TRP A 4 -8.92 -54.87 -9.66
C TRP A 4 -8.61 -53.66 -8.79
N ILE A 5 -7.51 -52.96 -9.11
CA ILE A 5 -7.16 -51.69 -8.50
C ILE A 5 -7.97 -50.62 -9.24
N PHE A 6 -9.01 -50.09 -8.58
CA PHE A 6 -9.68 -48.87 -9.03
C PHE A 6 -8.76 -47.69 -8.68
N ALA A 7 -8.06 -47.16 -9.68
CA ALA A 7 -7.37 -45.88 -9.56
C ALA A 7 -8.42 -44.76 -9.59
N ILE A 8 -8.75 -44.21 -8.42
CA ILE A 8 -9.54 -42.98 -8.33
C ILE A 8 -8.64 -41.84 -8.81
N ALA A 9 -8.92 -41.33 -10.01
CA ALA A 9 -8.32 -40.10 -10.49
C ALA A 9 -8.83 -38.93 -9.62
N PHE A 10 -7.95 -38.40 -8.77
CA PHE A 10 -8.20 -37.18 -8.01
C PHE A 10 -8.25 -36.00 -8.99
N VAL A 11 -9.44 -35.67 -9.49
CA VAL A 11 -9.68 -34.46 -10.28
C VAL A 11 -9.59 -33.27 -9.31
N MET A 12 -8.42 -32.64 -9.21
CA MET A 12 -8.32 -31.34 -8.56
C MET A 12 -9.25 -30.37 -9.32
N PRO A 13 -10.22 -29.72 -8.66
CA PRO A 13 -10.91 -28.60 -9.28
C PRO A 13 -9.87 -27.51 -9.51
N PHE A 14 -9.49 -27.32 -10.78
CA PHE A 14 -8.67 -26.21 -11.21
C PHE A 14 -9.50 -24.93 -10.98
N GLN A 15 -9.38 -24.33 -9.80
CA GLN A 15 -9.99 -23.06 -9.51
C GLN A 15 -9.30 -22.01 -10.39
N LEU A 16 -9.92 -21.70 -11.53
CA LEU A 16 -9.59 -20.53 -12.34
C LEU A 16 -9.90 -19.29 -11.50
N LEU A 17 -8.96 -18.88 -10.65
CA LEU A 17 -8.96 -17.52 -10.15
C LEU A 17 -8.77 -16.62 -11.37
N ALA A 18 -9.78 -15.81 -11.69
CA ALA A 18 -9.66 -14.82 -12.74
C ALA A 18 -8.42 -13.96 -12.46
N GLN A 19 -7.43 -14.04 -13.36
CA GLN A 19 -6.21 -13.25 -13.24
C GLN A 19 -6.57 -11.77 -13.43
N TYR A 20 -6.06 -10.90 -12.55
CA TYR A 20 -6.24 -9.47 -12.72
C TYR A 20 -5.59 -9.00 -14.02
N ASN A 21 -6.31 -8.20 -14.81
CA ASN A 21 -5.78 -7.58 -16.01
C ASN A 21 -5.34 -6.14 -15.71
N PHE A 22 -4.02 -5.92 -15.66
CA PHE A 22 -3.41 -4.61 -15.41
C PHE A 22 -2.87 -3.93 -16.67
N SER A 23 -3.20 -4.41 -17.88
CA SER A 23 -2.63 -3.88 -19.14
C SER A 23 -2.85 -2.38 -19.32
N ALA A 24 -4.01 -1.86 -18.91
CA ALA A 24 -4.31 -0.43 -18.95
C ALA A 24 -3.43 0.38 -17.98
N LEU A 25 -3.16 -0.17 -16.79
CA LEU A 25 -2.26 0.43 -15.81
C LEU A 25 -0.82 0.41 -16.32
N ASP A 26 -0.39 -0.71 -16.90
CA ASP A 26 0.93 -0.83 -17.53
C ASP A 26 1.14 0.23 -18.60
N ALA A 27 0.21 0.33 -19.54
CA ALA A 27 0.25 1.30 -20.64
C ALA A 27 0.28 2.73 -20.12
N ARG A 28 -0.46 3.04 -19.06
CA ARG A 28 -0.46 4.37 -18.45
C ARG A 28 0.87 4.71 -17.79
N ILE A 29 1.45 3.77 -17.03
CA ILE A 29 2.75 3.95 -16.38
C ILE A 29 3.84 4.15 -17.43
N ASP A 30 3.81 3.37 -18.52
CA ASP A 30 4.79 3.51 -19.62
C ASP A 30 4.65 4.85 -20.33
N ALA A 31 3.42 5.31 -20.57
CA ALA A 31 3.16 6.63 -21.16
C ALA A 31 3.68 7.78 -20.27
N MET A 32 3.64 7.61 -18.95
CA MET A 32 4.11 8.60 -17.97
C MET A 32 5.60 8.49 -17.64
N LYS A 33 6.33 7.50 -18.18
CA LYS A 33 7.74 7.24 -17.83
C LYS A 33 8.62 8.49 -17.88
N LYS A 34 8.45 9.34 -18.90
CA LYS A 34 9.21 10.59 -19.05
C LYS A 34 8.89 11.61 -17.94
N GLU A 35 7.61 11.79 -17.63
CA GLU A 35 7.14 12.71 -16.58
C GLU A 35 7.59 12.25 -15.18
N LEU A 36 7.69 10.94 -14.98
CA LEU A 36 8.20 10.32 -13.76
C LEU A 36 9.75 10.33 -13.68
N GLY A 37 10.43 11.02 -14.60
CA GLY A 37 11.90 11.08 -14.63
C GLY A 37 12.57 9.73 -14.95
N GLY A 38 11.82 8.74 -15.42
CA GLY A 38 12.30 7.40 -15.73
C GLY A 38 12.37 6.44 -14.53
N PHE A 39 12.05 6.90 -13.32
CA PHE A 39 12.19 6.13 -12.07
C PHE A 39 10.87 6.12 -11.29
N ALA A 40 10.28 4.94 -11.12
CA ALA A 40 9.04 4.78 -10.36
C ALA A 40 8.89 3.33 -9.89
N SER A 41 8.21 3.14 -8.77
CA SER A 41 7.75 1.83 -8.33
C SER A 41 6.28 1.93 -7.97
N VAL A 42 5.46 1.08 -8.58
CA VAL A 42 4.01 1.04 -8.38
C VAL A 42 3.65 -0.34 -7.83
N VAL A 43 2.94 -0.33 -6.71
CA VAL A 43 2.47 -1.54 -6.02
C VAL A 43 0.97 -1.43 -5.81
N VAL A 44 0.22 -2.46 -6.18
CA VAL A 44 -1.20 -2.59 -5.84
C VAL A 44 -1.37 -3.79 -4.93
N ALA A 45 -1.99 -3.57 -3.78
CA ALA A 45 -2.30 -4.61 -2.82
C ALA A 45 -3.81 -4.71 -2.61
N LYS A 46 -4.28 -5.95 -2.42
CA LYS A 46 -5.67 -6.27 -2.08
C LYS A 46 -5.66 -7.35 -1.01
N ASP A 47 -6.49 -7.18 0.03
CA ASP A 47 -6.61 -8.13 1.14
C ASP A 47 -5.25 -8.48 1.78
N GLY A 48 -4.40 -7.45 1.96
CA GLY A 48 -3.06 -7.58 2.52
C GLY A 48 -2.03 -8.26 1.61
N LYS A 49 -2.39 -8.64 0.38
CA LYS A 49 -1.50 -9.29 -0.59
C LYS A 49 -1.20 -8.37 -1.76
N VAL A 50 0.07 -8.31 -2.17
CA VAL A 50 0.48 -7.61 -3.39
C VAL A 50 -0.04 -8.41 -4.60
N ILE A 51 -0.86 -7.77 -5.43
CA ILE A 51 -1.45 -8.38 -6.64
C ILE A 51 -0.87 -7.81 -7.94
N TYR A 52 -0.10 -6.72 -7.85
CA TYR A 52 0.61 -6.12 -8.97
C TYR A 52 1.82 -5.33 -8.48
N LYS A 53 2.89 -5.38 -9.26
CA LYS A 53 4.10 -4.59 -9.07
C LYS A 53 4.69 -4.23 -10.42
N LYS A 54 5.06 -2.96 -10.59
CA LYS A 54 5.83 -2.49 -11.76
C LYS A 54 6.88 -1.49 -11.31
N ASN A 55 8.09 -1.68 -11.83
CA ASN A 55 9.25 -0.83 -11.57
C ASN A 55 9.74 -0.23 -12.88
N LEU A 56 10.06 1.06 -12.85
CA LEU A 56 10.71 1.82 -13.91
C LEU A 56 12.10 2.24 -13.40
N GLY A 57 13.11 2.08 -14.25
CA GLY A 57 14.51 2.40 -13.93
C GLY A 57 15.30 1.17 -13.52
N GLU A 58 16.58 1.17 -13.85
CA GLU A 58 17.54 0.15 -13.39
C GLU A 58 17.76 0.33 -11.87
N ASP A 59 17.71 -0.76 -11.12
CA ASP A 59 17.84 -0.79 -9.66
C ASP A 59 16.85 0.07 -8.83
N PHE A 60 15.78 0.58 -9.45
CA PHE A 60 14.73 1.31 -8.75
C PHE A 60 13.54 0.39 -8.43
N ASN A 61 13.23 0.20 -7.15
CA ASN A 61 12.15 -0.69 -6.71
C ASN A 61 11.46 -0.18 -5.44
N GLU A 62 10.50 -0.93 -4.91
CA GLU A 62 9.69 -0.52 -3.77
C GLU A 62 10.47 -0.33 -2.45
N ARG A 63 11.72 -0.79 -2.40
CA ARG A 63 12.63 -0.64 -1.26
C ARG A 63 13.56 0.55 -1.41
N THR A 64 13.63 1.16 -2.59
CA THR A 64 14.45 2.35 -2.84
C THR A 64 13.91 3.50 -2.01
N GLN A 65 14.75 4.08 -1.16
CA GLN A 65 14.37 5.20 -0.32
C GLN A 65 14.28 6.48 -1.16
N VAL A 66 13.14 7.15 -1.10
CA VAL A 66 12.89 8.42 -1.79
C VAL A 66 12.19 9.41 -0.88
N GLN A 67 12.37 10.70 -1.14
CA GLN A 67 11.61 11.74 -0.47
C GLN A 67 10.18 11.76 -1.05
N ILE A 68 9.19 11.51 -0.20
CA ILE A 68 7.76 11.41 -0.61
C ILE A 68 6.94 12.67 -0.32
N ALA A 69 7.59 13.73 0.18
CA ALA A 69 6.98 15.04 0.48
C ALA A 69 5.63 14.91 1.22
N SER A 70 4.57 15.54 0.72
CA SER A 70 3.24 15.54 1.36
C SER A 70 2.61 14.16 1.54
N SER A 71 3.09 13.14 0.83
CA SER A 71 2.65 11.75 1.03
C SER A 71 3.09 11.16 2.38
N SER A 72 3.91 11.87 3.16
CA SER A 72 4.24 11.48 4.55
C SER A 72 3.14 11.84 5.57
N LYS A 73 2.21 12.75 5.23
CA LYS A 73 1.24 13.31 6.19
C LYS A 73 0.32 12.26 6.81
N TRP A 74 -0.09 11.25 6.05
CA TRP A 74 -0.96 10.19 6.58
C TRP A 74 -0.25 9.36 7.67
N LEU A 75 1.06 9.16 7.54
CA LEU A 75 1.85 8.46 8.55
C LEU A 75 1.96 9.30 9.82
N THR A 76 2.19 10.61 9.71
CA THR A 76 2.17 11.52 10.85
C THR A 76 0.79 11.53 11.53
N ALA A 77 -0.29 11.55 10.76
CA ALA A 77 -1.65 11.45 11.32
C ALA A 77 -1.86 10.12 12.07
N ALA A 78 -1.40 8.99 11.52
CA ALA A 78 -1.47 7.70 12.18
C ALA A 78 -0.67 7.68 13.51
N MET A 79 0.50 8.32 13.55
CA MET A 79 1.27 8.47 14.79
C MET A 79 0.51 9.28 15.86
N VAL A 80 -0.18 10.35 15.46
CA VAL A 80 -1.01 11.14 16.38
C VAL A 80 -2.19 10.30 16.89
N LEU A 81 -2.86 9.55 16.00
CA LEU A 81 -3.96 8.67 16.41
C LEU A 81 -3.50 7.54 17.34
N ALA A 82 -2.28 7.03 17.19
CA ALA A 82 -1.73 6.07 18.15
C ALA A 82 -1.57 6.67 19.57
N LEU A 83 -1.35 7.99 19.69
CA LEU A 83 -1.37 8.68 20.98
C LEU A 83 -2.79 8.84 21.54
N VAL A 84 -3.78 9.02 20.66
CA VAL A 84 -5.20 9.03 21.03
C VAL A 84 -5.63 7.68 21.58
N ASP A 85 -5.31 6.59 20.87
CA ASP A 85 -5.61 5.22 21.32
C ASP A 85 -4.94 4.89 22.66
N ALA A 86 -3.76 5.44 22.91
CA ALA A 86 -3.05 5.32 24.18
C ALA A 86 -3.60 6.23 25.31
N GLY A 87 -4.63 7.03 25.04
CA GLY A 87 -5.24 7.96 26.00
C GLY A 87 -4.34 9.14 26.39
N LYS A 88 -3.30 9.45 25.59
CA LYS A 88 -2.34 10.52 25.89
C LYS A 88 -2.81 11.90 25.43
N LEU A 89 -3.70 11.94 24.45
CA LEU A 89 -4.39 13.13 23.99
C LEU A 89 -5.76 12.78 23.41
N SER A 90 -6.67 13.75 23.36
CA SER A 90 -7.94 13.68 22.66
C SER A 90 -7.88 14.48 21.35
N LEU A 91 -8.69 14.06 20.37
CA LEU A 91 -8.89 14.85 19.14
C LEU A 91 -9.61 16.18 19.40
N ASP A 92 -10.33 16.28 20.52
CA ASP A 92 -11.05 17.50 20.94
C ASP A 92 -10.18 18.42 21.83
N ASP A 93 -8.98 17.99 22.19
CA ASP A 93 -8.10 18.80 23.01
C ASP A 93 -7.67 20.06 22.24
N LYS A 94 -7.70 21.20 22.93
CA LYS A 94 -7.19 22.44 22.35
C LYS A 94 -5.69 22.31 22.20
N VAL A 95 -5.15 22.70 21.05
CA VAL A 95 -3.68 22.75 20.80
C VAL A 95 -2.95 23.51 21.91
N SER A 96 -3.57 24.55 22.47
CA SER A 96 -3.01 25.36 23.57
C SER A 96 -2.76 24.58 24.86
N GLN A 97 -3.38 23.40 25.05
CA GLN A 97 -3.10 22.52 26.19
C GLN A 97 -1.70 21.90 26.09
N TYR A 98 -1.19 21.68 24.88
CA TYR A 98 0.11 21.05 24.62
C TYR A 98 1.18 22.04 24.18
N ILE A 99 0.78 23.12 23.51
CA ILE A 99 1.68 24.16 23.00
C ILE A 99 1.20 25.52 23.54
N PRO A 100 1.72 25.96 24.70
CA PRO A 100 1.21 27.14 25.40
C PRO A 100 1.23 28.44 24.58
N ASP A 101 2.12 28.58 23.60
CA ASP A 101 2.17 29.76 22.73
C ASP A 101 0.89 29.98 21.92
N PHE A 102 0.11 28.91 21.67
CA PHE A 102 -1.19 29.01 21.02
C PHE A 102 -2.29 29.62 21.91
N THR A 103 -2.02 29.89 23.18
CA THR A 103 -2.96 30.65 24.05
C THR A 103 -3.07 32.12 23.64
N LYS A 104 -2.04 32.71 23.03
CA LYS A 104 -1.99 34.14 22.69
C LYS A 104 -2.82 34.52 21.47
N TYR A 105 -3.11 33.56 20.60
CA TYR A 105 -3.76 33.80 19.30
C TYR A 105 -5.24 33.41 19.27
N ASN A 106 -5.81 33.01 20.40
CA ASN A 106 -7.23 32.64 20.57
C ASN A 106 -8.06 33.79 21.19
N LYS A 107 -7.94 35.00 20.63
CA LYS A 107 -8.97 36.05 20.77
C LYS A 107 -9.93 35.98 19.59
#